data_AF-M4AKV0-F1
#
_entry.id   AF-M4AKV0-F1
#
_cell.length_a   1.000
_cell.length_b   1.000
_cell.length_c   1.000
_cell.angle_alpha   90.00
_cell.angle_beta   90.00
_cell.angle_gamma   90.00
#
_symmetry.space_group_name_H-M   'P 1'
#
loop_
_entity.id
_entity.type
_entity.pdbx_description
1 polymer ?
#
loop_
_entity_poly.entity_id
_entity_poly.type
_entity_poly.pdbx_seq_one_letter_code
_entity_poly.pdbx_strand_id
1 'polypeptide(L)'
;CPSKRWSHTLCLSDPDTAVLIGGETSNQNYCEDSLWKLELSNFWFPMNSSATGPVPPCTRGHTATFDQDSKAVFVYGGLRESQCYSELYILNTLTWKWRLVTAKGKVPALSYHSAVFYQKELFVFGGVQPSNGLGDKCSNALYIFNPEYELWYQPIVEGDKPLPRFHSATLLGQKLVIFGGQMTAAYLNDLHVLDLLMEYTAVKCANRPPLPRFHAAAPVLGNRILISGGRSAIGPLQDVHVFNTTDMWSSVTCPLLCSKPCAGHSMINLQTEQGENRNIKCTVLVFGGSDCSGSFYND
;
A
#
# COMPACT_ATOMS: atom_id res chain seq x y z
N CYS A 1 -9.90 -17.19 11.41
CA CYS A 1 -9.38 -16.41 10.28
C CYS A 1 -9.98 -15.01 10.33
N PRO A 2 -9.34 -14.00 9.73
CA PRO A 2 -9.85 -12.64 9.74
C PRO A 2 -11.19 -12.51 9.00
N SER A 3 -12.00 -11.58 9.46
CA SER A 3 -13.26 -11.18 8.83
C SER A 3 -13.05 -10.59 7.42
N LYS A 4 -14.11 -10.62 6.61
CA LYS A 4 -14.17 -10.01 5.27
C LYS A 4 -13.95 -8.51 5.35
N ARG A 5 -12.97 -8.01 4.58
CA ARG A 5 -12.55 -6.61 4.70
C ARG A 5 -11.91 -6.06 3.44
N TRP A 6 -11.91 -4.74 3.32
CA TRP A 6 -11.19 -3.98 2.28
C TRP A 6 -10.47 -2.77 2.89
N SER A 7 -9.58 -2.15 2.12
CA SER A 7 -8.78 -0.98 2.54
C SER A 7 -7.98 -1.19 3.84
N HIS A 8 -7.68 -2.46 4.13
CA HIS A 8 -6.75 -2.91 5.16
C HIS A 8 -5.32 -2.85 4.61
N THR A 9 -4.33 -3.13 5.46
CA THR A 9 -2.96 -3.40 5.02
C THR A 9 -2.54 -4.81 5.40
N LEU A 10 -1.84 -5.47 4.47
CA LEU A 10 -1.12 -6.72 4.71
C LEU A 10 0.36 -6.43 4.47
N CYS A 11 1.20 -6.69 5.46
CA CYS A 11 2.63 -6.36 5.41
C CYS A 11 3.44 -7.53 5.98
N LEU A 12 4.57 -7.86 5.39
CA LEU A 12 5.50 -8.82 6.00
C LEU A 12 5.98 -8.31 7.37
N SER A 13 6.31 -9.21 8.28
CA SER A 13 7.02 -8.90 9.54
C SER A 13 8.38 -9.59 9.63
N ASP A 14 8.57 -10.59 8.78
CA ASP A 14 9.76 -11.40 8.54
C ASP A 14 9.49 -12.26 7.27
N PRO A 15 10.45 -13.06 6.79
CA PRO A 15 10.24 -13.88 5.59
C PRO A 15 9.11 -14.92 5.66
N ASP A 16 8.68 -15.31 6.87
CA ASP A 16 7.74 -16.41 7.09
C ASP A 16 6.39 -15.94 7.68
N THR A 17 6.26 -14.64 7.95
CA THR A 17 5.12 -14.07 8.67
C THR A 17 4.68 -12.74 8.07
N ALA A 18 3.38 -12.50 8.07
CA ALA A 18 2.77 -11.21 7.75
C ALA A 18 1.85 -10.73 8.88
N VAL A 19 1.58 -9.43 8.90
CA VAL A 19 0.60 -8.78 9.77
C VAL A 19 -0.51 -8.16 8.92
N LEU A 20 -1.75 -8.40 9.34
CA LEU A 20 -2.95 -7.82 8.76
C LEU A 20 -3.52 -6.79 9.73
N ILE A 21 -3.74 -5.58 9.22
CA ILE A 21 -4.11 -4.42 10.05
C ILE A 21 -5.32 -3.70 9.46
N GLY A 22 -6.29 -3.45 10.34
CA GLY A 22 -7.46 -2.62 10.10
C GLY A 22 -8.36 -3.09 8.95
N GLY A 23 -8.89 -2.11 8.22
CA GLY A 23 -9.87 -2.29 7.16
C GLY A 23 -11.32 -2.11 7.62
N GLU A 24 -12.20 -2.06 6.63
CA GLU A 24 -13.65 -1.93 6.82
C GLU A 24 -14.39 -3.18 6.34
N THR A 25 -15.53 -3.43 6.96
CA THR A 25 -16.45 -4.53 6.61
C THR A 25 -17.58 -4.03 5.70
N SER A 26 -18.46 -4.94 5.27
CA SER A 26 -19.56 -4.65 4.34
C SER A 26 -20.56 -3.60 4.82
N ASN A 27 -20.67 -3.39 6.13
CA ASN A 27 -21.59 -2.43 6.72
C ASN A 27 -20.95 -1.05 6.91
N GLN A 28 -19.78 -0.79 6.29
CA GLN A 28 -18.93 0.38 6.57
C GLN A 28 -18.50 0.49 8.03
N ASN A 29 -18.68 -0.59 8.79
CA ASN A 29 -18.17 -0.72 10.14
C ASN A 29 -16.69 -1.11 10.08
N TYR A 30 -15.90 -0.57 11.00
CA TYR A 30 -14.54 -1.00 11.24
C TYR A 30 -14.50 -2.49 11.63
N CYS A 31 -13.41 -3.18 11.26
CA CYS A 31 -13.21 -4.55 11.71
C CYS A 31 -12.98 -4.59 13.23
N GLU A 32 -13.80 -5.35 13.96
CA GLU A 32 -13.59 -5.59 15.40
C GLU A 32 -12.34 -6.44 15.65
N ASP A 33 -11.99 -7.28 14.67
CA ASP A 33 -10.80 -8.13 14.61
C ASP A 33 -9.72 -7.46 13.74
N SER A 34 -9.25 -6.30 14.19
CA SER A 34 -8.39 -5.39 13.42
C SER A 34 -6.93 -5.81 13.30
N LEU A 35 -6.44 -6.76 14.12
CA LEU A 35 -5.03 -7.15 14.13
C LEU A 35 -4.86 -8.67 14.10
N TRP A 36 -4.15 -9.15 13.09
CA TRP A 36 -3.81 -10.56 12.94
C TRP A 36 -2.37 -10.76 12.53
N LYS A 37 -1.77 -11.83 13.05
CA LYS A 37 -0.53 -12.41 12.55
C LYS A 37 -0.89 -13.57 11.63
N LEU A 38 -0.29 -13.62 10.45
CA LEU A 38 -0.35 -14.72 9.50
C LEU A 38 1.02 -15.38 9.44
N GLU A 39 1.11 -16.66 9.79
CA GLU A 39 2.25 -17.49 9.41
C GLU A 39 2.00 -18.03 8.01
N LEU A 40 2.98 -17.90 7.11
CA LEU A 40 2.86 -18.24 5.69
C LEU A 40 2.70 -19.75 5.42
N SER A 41 2.69 -20.56 6.47
CA SER A 41 2.15 -21.92 6.53
C SER A 41 0.61 -21.97 6.59
N ASN A 42 -0.07 -20.82 6.37
CA ASN A 42 -1.52 -20.61 6.38
C ASN A 42 -2.19 -20.66 7.77
N PHE A 43 -1.49 -20.22 8.82
CA PHE A 43 -2.05 -20.12 10.17
C PHE A 43 -2.27 -18.67 10.60
N TRP A 44 -3.49 -18.37 11.07
CA TRP A 44 -3.90 -17.04 11.52
C TRP A 44 -4.01 -16.98 13.04
N PHE A 45 -3.35 -15.99 13.64
CA PHE A 45 -3.37 -15.77 15.08
C PHE A 45 -3.91 -14.35 15.39
N PRO A 46 -4.98 -14.23 16.19
CA PRO A 46 -5.45 -12.93 16.65
C PRO A 46 -4.41 -12.30 17.56
N MET A 47 -4.11 -11.02 17.37
CA MET A 47 -3.19 -10.25 18.23
C MET A 47 -3.93 -9.56 19.40
N ASN A 48 -5.16 -9.99 19.69
CA ASN A 48 -6.20 -9.21 20.37
C ASN A 48 -6.15 -9.28 21.91
N SER A 49 -5.21 -10.00 22.53
CA SER A 49 -5.42 -10.52 23.90
C SER A 49 -4.32 -10.30 24.94
N SER A 50 -3.23 -9.58 24.64
CA SER A 50 -2.17 -9.37 25.66
C SER A 50 -1.40 -8.04 25.59
N ALA A 51 -1.78 -7.12 24.70
CA ALA A 51 -1.05 -5.87 24.52
C ALA A 51 -1.31 -4.89 25.69
N THR A 52 -0.50 -4.94 26.73
CA THR A 52 -0.29 -3.80 27.61
C THR A 52 0.45 -2.70 26.83
N GLY A 53 -0.30 -1.82 26.14
CA GLY A 53 0.32 -0.73 25.38
C GLY A 53 -0.56 -0.16 24.26
N PRO A 54 -0.07 0.88 23.56
CA PRO A 54 -0.80 1.52 22.47
C PRO A 54 -0.82 0.62 21.24
N VAL A 55 -2.01 0.29 20.72
CA VAL A 55 -2.19 -0.43 19.44
C VAL A 55 -2.73 0.54 18.38
N PRO A 56 -2.42 0.33 17.09
CA PRO A 56 -2.98 1.16 16.03
C PRO A 56 -4.51 1.03 15.99
N PRO A 57 -5.25 2.13 15.79
CA PRO A 57 -6.70 2.07 15.64
C PRO A 57 -7.07 1.30 14.37
N CYS A 58 -8.26 0.70 14.37
CA CYS A 58 -8.84 0.12 13.16
C CYS A 58 -9.26 1.25 12.21
N THR A 59 -8.42 1.54 11.23
CA THR A 59 -8.68 2.56 10.19
C THR A 59 -8.64 1.91 8.81
N ARG A 60 -9.15 2.64 7.82
CA ARG A 60 -8.93 2.34 6.40
C ARG A 60 -7.92 3.28 5.78
N GLY A 61 -7.24 2.84 4.72
CA GLY A 61 -6.33 3.69 3.96
C GLY A 61 -5.08 4.13 4.73
N HIS A 62 -4.76 3.46 5.84
CA HIS A 62 -3.43 3.57 6.44
C HIS A 62 -2.42 2.79 5.56
N THR A 63 -1.13 2.96 5.85
CA THR A 63 -0.07 2.13 5.26
C THR A 63 0.63 1.32 6.34
N ALA A 64 1.19 0.18 5.94
CA ALA A 64 2.09 -0.62 6.76
C ALA A 64 3.34 -0.97 5.94
N THR A 65 4.53 -0.73 6.48
CA THR A 65 5.80 -1.01 5.80
C THR A 65 6.77 -1.71 6.74
N PHE A 66 7.41 -2.76 6.25
CA PHE A 66 8.40 -3.52 7.00
C PHE A 66 9.81 -3.03 6.72
N ASP A 67 10.58 -2.83 7.78
CA ASP A 67 12.02 -2.68 7.71
C ASP A 67 12.71 -3.94 8.23
N GLN A 68 13.47 -4.58 7.35
CA GLN A 68 14.19 -5.80 7.65
C GLN A 68 15.37 -5.56 8.61
N ASP A 69 15.98 -4.38 8.59
CA ASP A 69 17.18 -4.08 9.39
C ASP A 69 16.80 -3.82 10.85
N SER A 70 15.82 -2.95 11.10
CA SER A 70 15.33 -2.68 12.46
C SER A 70 14.34 -3.72 12.99
N LYS A 71 13.92 -4.69 12.17
CA LYS A 71 12.90 -5.69 12.53
C LYS A 71 11.62 -5.03 13.04
N ALA A 72 11.12 -4.07 12.24
CA ALA A 72 10.02 -3.22 12.64
C ALA A 72 8.99 -3.05 11.52
N VAL A 73 7.71 -3.06 11.88
CA VAL A 73 6.61 -2.66 10.98
C VAL A 73 6.13 -1.27 11.39
N PHE A 74 6.15 -0.34 10.45
CA PHE A 74 5.67 1.03 10.61
C PHE A 74 4.25 1.12 10.08
N VAL A 75 3.32 1.61 10.89
CA VAL A 75 1.89 1.76 10.54
C VAL A 75 1.51 3.22 10.68
N TYR A 76 1.05 3.83 9.60
CA TYR A 76 0.89 5.28 9.55
C TYR A 76 -0.46 5.72 8.98
N GLY A 77 -1.08 6.68 9.67
CA GLY A 77 -2.25 7.43 9.23
C GLY A 77 -3.52 6.59 9.10
N GLY A 78 -4.32 6.90 8.08
CA GLY A 78 -5.62 6.29 7.82
C GLY A 78 -6.79 7.20 8.20
N LEU A 79 -8.00 6.70 7.94
CA LEU A 79 -9.25 7.39 8.12
C LEU A 79 -10.20 6.51 8.94
N ARG A 80 -10.84 7.10 9.94
CA ARG A 80 -11.97 6.50 10.67
C ARG A 80 -12.96 7.59 11.05
N GLU A 81 -14.25 7.34 10.81
CA GLU A 81 -15.35 8.25 11.19
C GLU A 81 -15.11 9.69 10.69
N SER A 82 -14.63 9.83 9.44
CA SER A 82 -14.27 11.10 8.80
C SER A 82 -13.09 11.86 9.44
N GLN A 83 -12.44 11.30 10.46
CA GLN A 83 -11.21 11.80 11.03
C GLN A 83 -10.00 11.15 10.37
N CYS A 84 -9.14 11.94 9.72
CA CYS A 84 -7.82 11.44 9.31
C CYS A 84 -6.88 11.40 10.51
N TYR A 85 -6.13 10.32 10.60
CA TYR A 85 -5.12 10.07 11.62
C TYR A 85 -3.76 10.53 11.12
N SER A 86 -2.91 10.94 12.05
CA SER A 86 -1.52 11.37 11.82
C SER A 86 -0.52 10.55 12.65
N GLU A 87 -1.03 9.62 13.45
CA GLU A 87 -0.29 8.78 14.34
C GLU A 87 0.55 7.76 13.57
N LEU A 88 1.76 7.54 14.07
CA LEU A 88 2.69 6.53 13.59
C LEU A 88 2.88 5.50 14.72
N TYR A 89 2.56 4.24 14.43
CA TYR A 89 2.79 3.12 15.31
C TYR A 89 3.94 2.27 14.78
N ILE A 90 4.77 1.76 15.67
CA ILE A 90 5.86 0.86 15.32
C ILE A 90 5.68 -0.45 16.09
N LEU A 91 5.56 -1.56 15.36
CA LEU A 91 5.61 -2.90 15.90
C LEU A 91 7.04 -3.42 15.85
N ASN A 92 7.61 -3.76 17.00
CA ASN A 92 8.84 -4.54 17.04
C ASN A 92 8.51 -6.01 16.75
N THR A 93 9.05 -6.57 15.67
CA THR A 93 8.66 -7.92 15.20
C THR A 93 9.34 -9.06 15.96
N LEU A 94 10.33 -8.73 16.82
CA LEU A 94 10.96 -9.70 17.73
C LEU A 94 10.15 -9.88 19.02
N THR A 95 9.64 -8.78 19.57
CA THR A 95 8.92 -8.76 20.86
C THR A 95 7.41 -8.72 20.69
N TRP A 96 6.91 -8.47 19.48
CA TRP A 96 5.50 -8.27 19.16
C TRP A 96 4.83 -7.16 19.99
N LYS A 97 5.63 -6.15 20.37
CA LYS A 97 5.16 -4.98 21.12
C LYS A 97 5.03 -3.77 20.21
N TRP A 98 3.89 -3.11 20.35
CA TRP A 98 3.61 -1.83 19.70
C TRP A 98 4.14 -0.67 20.54
N ARG A 99 4.57 0.39 19.87
CA ARG A 99 4.76 1.72 20.46
C ARG A 99 4.13 2.78 19.57
N LEU A 100 3.54 3.79 20.20
CA LEU A 100 3.16 5.03 19.55
C LEU A 100 4.39 5.94 19.47
N VAL A 101 4.65 6.50 18.30
CA VAL A 101 5.76 7.45 18.09
C VAL A 101 5.29 8.86 18.39
N THR A 102 6.03 9.59 19.23
CA THR A 102 5.83 11.02 19.46
C THR A 102 6.75 11.82 18.55
N ALA A 103 6.40 11.85 17.26
CA ALA A 103 7.25 12.44 16.24
C ALA A 103 7.27 13.98 16.30
N LYS A 104 8.44 14.55 16.00
CA LYS A 104 8.68 15.98 15.85
C LYS A 104 8.40 16.42 14.42
N GLY A 105 8.33 17.74 14.23
CA GLY A 105 8.12 18.36 12.92
C GLY A 105 6.65 18.46 12.53
N LYS A 106 6.39 18.73 11.25
CA LYS A 106 5.03 18.86 10.72
C LYS A 106 4.50 17.48 10.34
N VAL A 107 3.91 16.78 11.31
CA VAL A 107 3.28 15.48 11.08
C VAL A 107 2.05 15.66 10.19
N PRO A 108 1.99 15.03 9.00
CA PRO A 108 0.82 15.15 8.15
C PRO A 108 -0.31 14.24 8.64
N ALA A 109 -1.57 14.61 8.41
CA ALA A 109 -2.71 13.72 8.59
C ALA A 109 -3.11 13.22 7.20
N LEU A 110 -2.97 11.91 6.96
CA LEU A 110 -3.08 11.33 5.62
C LEU A 110 -3.84 10.01 5.66
N SER A 111 -4.73 9.84 4.69
CA SER A 111 -5.36 8.55 4.37
C SER A 111 -5.18 8.21 2.89
N TYR A 112 -5.28 6.93 2.55
CA TYR A 112 -5.11 6.39 1.21
C TYR A 112 -3.77 6.77 0.53
N HIS A 113 -2.76 7.13 1.32
CA HIS A 113 -1.42 7.42 0.86
C HIS A 113 -0.68 6.12 0.52
N SER A 114 0.47 6.24 -0.13
CA SER A 114 1.42 5.14 -0.30
C SER A 114 2.63 5.41 0.57
N ALA A 115 3.18 4.37 1.19
CA ALA A 115 4.40 4.48 1.99
C ALA A 115 5.37 3.36 1.64
N VAL A 116 6.65 3.67 1.66
CA VAL A 116 7.74 2.72 1.42
C VAL A 116 8.90 3.02 2.36
N PHE A 117 9.59 1.99 2.81
CA PHE A 117 10.79 2.14 3.62
C PHE A 117 12.03 2.01 2.73
N TYR A 118 12.92 2.99 2.76
CA TYR A 118 14.13 3.01 1.94
C TYR A 118 15.27 3.69 2.70
N GLN A 119 16.46 3.08 2.72
CA GLN A 119 17.66 3.61 3.38
C GLN A 119 17.41 4.18 4.78
N LYS A 120 16.73 3.40 5.64
CA LYS A 120 16.40 3.74 7.04
C LYS A 120 15.35 4.83 7.23
N GLU A 121 14.71 5.30 6.17
CA GLU A 121 13.66 6.32 6.25
C GLU A 121 12.34 5.83 5.64
N LEU A 122 11.24 6.34 6.19
CA LEU A 122 9.90 6.06 5.70
C LEU A 122 9.46 7.19 4.76
N PHE A 123 9.32 6.87 3.48
CA PHE A 123 8.83 7.79 2.46
C PHE A 123 7.31 7.64 2.33
N VAL A 124 6.58 8.75 2.43
CA VAL A 124 5.12 8.79 2.29
C VAL A 124 4.74 9.74 1.16
N PHE A 125 4.04 9.21 0.17
CA PHE A 125 3.63 9.95 -1.02
C PHE A 125 2.10 10.05 -1.14
N GLY A 126 1.65 11.26 -1.43
CA GLY A 126 0.29 11.57 -1.84
C GLY A 126 -0.76 11.30 -0.77
N GLY A 127 -1.88 10.70 -1.19
CA GLY A 127 -3.02 10.43 -0.32
C GLY A 127 -3.98 11.62 -0.19
N VAL A 128 -4.88 11.50 0.77
CA VAL A 128 -5.96 12.44 1.05
C VAL A 128 -5.70 13.13 2.38
N GLN A 129 -5.79 14.46 2.37
CA GLN A 129 -5.69 15.29 3.56
C GLN A 129 -7.06 15.79 4.00
N PRO A 130 -7.28 16.01 5.31
CA PRO A 130 -8.44 16.72 5.81
C PRO A 130 -8.61 18.07 5.12
N SER A 131 -9.85 18.38 4.76
CA SER A 131 -10.23 19.63 4.11
C SER A 131 -11.31 20.30 4.96
N ASN A 132 -11.12 21.59 5.26
CA ASN A 132 -12.08 22.39 6.03
C ASN A 132 -13.26 22.89 5.15
N GLY A 133 -13.52 22.26 3.98
CA GLY A 133 -14.48 22.74 2.97
C GLY A 133 -15.14 21.62 2.14
N LEU A 134 -15.58 21.93 0.91
CA LEU A 134 -16.27 21.00 0.00
C LEU A 134 -15.32 19.91 -0.54
N GLY A 135 -15.17 18.85 0.24
CA GLY A 135 -14.59 17.59 -0.18
C GLY A 135 -13.11 17.40 0.16
N ASP A 136 -12.74 16.14 0.30
CA ASP A 136 -11.40 15.65 0.56
C ASP A 136 -10.42 16.05 -0.57
N LYS A 137 -9.25 16.58 -0.19
CA LYS A 137 -8.23 17.05 -1.14
C LYS A 137 -7.10 16.02 -1.25
N CYS A 138 -6.91 15.49 -2.45
CA CYS A 138 -5.73 14.68 -2.76
C CYS A 138 -4.45 15.54 -2.72
N SER A 139 -3.34 14.91 -2.35
CA SER A 139 -2.01 15.51 -2.30
C SER A 139 -1.06 14.80 -3.29
N ASN A 140 -0.05 15.52 -3.77
CA ASN A 140 1.14 14.96 -4.44
C ASN A 140 2.42 15.24 -3.63
N ALA A 141 2.28 15.64 -2.37
CA ALA A 141 3.41 15.92 -1.52
C ALA A 141 4.16 14.62 -1.16
N LEU A 142 5.47 14.76 -1.03
CA LEU A 142 6.35 13.75 -0.43
C LEU A 142 6.69 14.18 0.99
N TYR A 143 6.56 13.25 1.92
CA TYR A 143 6.97 13.39 3.32
C TYR A 143 7.96 12.28 3.64
N ILE A 144 8.95 12.60 4.47
CA ILE A 144 9.91 11.61 4.97
C ILE A 144 9.87 11.63 6.48
N PHE A 145 9.76 10.45 7.07
CA PHE A 145 9.97 10.23 8.49
C PHE A 145 11.31 9.55 8.71
N ASN A 146 12.15 10.20 9.52
CA ASN A 146 13.40 9.65 9.99
C ASN A 146 13.20 8.99 11.37
N PRO A 147 13.31 7.66 11.49
CA PRO A 147 13.12 6.94 12.75
C PRO A 147 14.22 7.18 13.79
N GLU A 148 15.44 7.56 13.38
CA GLU A 148 16.56 7.84 14.30
C GLU A 148 16.30 9.13 15.08
N TYR A 149 15.80 10.17 14.42
CA TYR A 149 15.50 11.46 15.04
C TYR A 149 14.03 11.64 15.43
N GLU A 150 13.18 10.65 15.10
CA GLU A 150 11.73 10.71 15.18
C GLU A 150 11.17 12.02 14.61
N LEU A 151 11.60 12.37 13.40
CA LEU A 151 11.33 13.67 12.77
C LEU A 151 10.68 13.50 11.42
N TRP A 152 9.56 14.19 11.22
CA TRP A 152 8.97 14.39 9.90
C TRP A 152 9.53 15.64 9.23
N TYR A 153 9.88 15.51 7.96
CA TYR A 153 10.28 16.62 7.11
C TYR A 153 9.80 16.41 5.67
N GLN A 154 9.89 17.48 4.87
CA GLN A 154 9.62 17.42 3.45
C GLN A 154 10.93 17.66 2.69
N PRO A 155 11.34 16.74 1.81
CA PRO A 155 12.51 16.96 0.97
C PRO A 155 12.20 18.02 -0.10
N ILE A 156 13.24 18.65 -0.60
CA ILE A 156 13.18 19.39 -1.87
C ILE A 156 13.15 18.34 -2.98
N VAL A 157 12.18 18.46 -3.87
CA VAL A 157 11.97 17.54 -4.98
C VAL A 157 11.84 18.32 -6.28
N GLU A 158 12.51 17.84 -7.31
CA GLU A 158 12.60 18.45 -8.63
C GLU A 158 11.91 17.60 -9.70
N GLY A 159 11.81 18.13 -10.92
CA GLY A 159 11.29 17.42 -12.09
C GLY A 159 9.76 17.36 -12.20
N ASP A 160 9.28 16.41 -13.01
CA ASP A 160 7.89 16.33 -13.46
C ASP A 160 6.99 15.65 -12.42
N LYS A 161 6.58 16.43 -11.41
CA LYS A 161 5.74 15.93 -10.33
C LYS A 161 4.38 15.44 -10.84
N PRO A 162 3.91 14.27 -10.37
CA PRO A 162 2.58 13.79 -10.69
C PRO A 162 1.49 14.71 -10.15
N LEU A 163 0.30 14.65 -10.76
CA LEU A 163 -0.91 15.22 -10.18
C LEU A 163 -1.22 14.62 -8.79
N PRO A 164 -1.88 15.35 -7.89
CA PRO A 164 -2.35 14.84 -6.60
C PRO A 164 -3.21 13.58 -6.73
N ARG A 165 -2.95 12.55 -5.91
CA ARG A 165 -3.59 11.23 -6.04
C ARG A 165 -3.49 10.38 -4.78
N PHE A 166 -4.33 9.37 -4.67
CA PHE A 166 -4.22 8.31 -3.68
C PHE A 166 -3.93 6.93 -4.30
N HIS A 167 -3.38 5.99 -3.51
CA HIS A 167 -3.07 4.58 -3.86
C HIS A 167 -2.37 4.35 -5.21
N SER A 168 -1.08 4.68 -5.30
CA SER A 168 -0.39 4.64 -6.60
C SER A 168 1.09 4.28 -6.58
N ALA A 169 1.77 4.23 -5.42
CA ALA A 169 3.23 4.14 -5.39
C ALA A 169 3.74 2.75 -4.96
N THR A 170 4.79 2.26 -5.63
CA THR A 170 5.49 0.99 -5.33
C THR A 170 7.00 1.21 -5.43
N LEU A 171 7.76 0.73 -4.43
CA LEU A 171 9.22 0.82 -4.43
C LEU A 171 9.83 -0.27 -5.32
N LEU A 172 10.77 0.13 -6.16
CA LEU A 172 11.48 -0.74 -7.08
C LEU A 172 12.96 -0.34 -7.12
N GLY A 173 13.80 -1.05 -6.36
CA GLY A 173 15.18 -0.63 -6.13
C GLY A 173 15.23 0.73 -5.44
N GLN A 174 15.83 1.73 -6.08
CA GLN A 174 15.87 3.13 -5.61
C GLN A 174 14.79 4.02 -6.23
N LYS A 175 13.82 3.44 -6.92
CA LYS A 175 12.81 4.17 -7.69
C LYS A 175 11.44 3.94 -7.10
N LEU A 176 10.76 5.02 -6.72
CA LEU A 176 9.35 4.97 -6.36
C LEU A 176 8.53 5.15 -7.63
N VAL A 177 7.94 4.06 -8.11
CA VAL A 177 7.11 4.06 -9.32
C VAL A 177 5.68 4.38 -8.92
N ILE A 178 5.10 5.38 -9.57
CA ILE A 178 3.78 5.93 -9.28
C ILE A 178 2.92 5.72 -10.52
N PHE A 179 1.97 4.78 -10.45
CA PHE A 179 1.05 4.50 -11.55
C PHE A 179 -0.38 4.77 -11.13
N GLY A 180 -1.14 5.46 -11.99
CA GLY A 180 -2.57 5.67 -11.82
C GLY A 180 -2.95 6.33 -10.49
N GLY A 181 -3.89 5.71 -9.77
CA GLY A 181 -4.54 6.28 -8.60
C GLY A 181 -5.84 7.02 -8.94
N GLN A 182 -6.38 7.74 -7.97
CA GLN A 182 -7.56 8.57 -8.15
C GLN A 182 -7.31 9.97 -7.57
N MET A 183 -7.79 10.97 -8.31
CA MET A 183 -7.80 12.38 -7.96
C MET A 183 -9.26 12.83 -7.95
N THR A 184 -9.80 13.15 -6.78
CA THR A 184 -11.22 13.53 -6.61
C THR A 184 -12.17 12.53 -7.31
N ALA A 185 -12.75 12.89 -8.45
CA ALA A 185 -13.65 12.04 -9.24
C ALA A 185 -12.99 11.34 -10.45
N ALA A 186 -11.74 11.66 -10.75
CA ALA A 186 -11.02 11.15 -11.92
C ALA A 186 -10.04 10.03 -11.53
N TYR A 187 -10.11 8.92 -12.26
CA TYR A 187 -9.08 7.89 -12.21
C TYR A 187 -7.96 8.24 -13.17
N LEU A 188 -6.72 7.91 -12.81
CA LEU A 188 -5.51 8.21 -13.58
C LEU A 188 -4.86 6.92 -14.11
N ASN A 189 -4.11 7.02 -15.20
CA ASN A 189 -3.25 5.95 -15.77
C ASN A 189 -1.90 6.47 -16.28
N ASP A 190 -1.50 7.66 -15.84
CA ASP A 190 -0.16 8.17 -16.05
C ASP A 190 0.84 7.41 -15.16
N LEU A 191 2.09 7.44 -15.60
CA LEU A 191 3.21 6.80 -14.93
C LEU A 191 4.28 7.84 -14.64
N HIS A 192 4.65 7.93 -13.37
CA HIS A 192 5.77 8.74 -12.90
C HIS A 192 6.76 7.87 -12.15
N VAL A 193 8.01 8.27 -12.18
CA VAL A 193 9.06 7.66 -11.38
C VAL A 193 9.74 8.76 -10.58
N LEU A 194 9.81 8.57 -9.28
CA LEU A 194 10.70 9.34 -8.41
C LEU A 194 11.97 8.52 -8.21
N ASP A 195 13.09 8.99 -8.75
CA ASP A 195 14.38 8.54 -8.26
C ASP A 195 14.54 9.06 -6.84
N LEU A 196 14.87 8.19 -5.87
CA LEU A 196 15.01 8.58 -4.47
C LEU A 196 16.24 9.47 -4.20
N LEU A 197 16.91 9.93 -5.25
CA LEU A 197 17.72 11.16 -5.30
C LEU A 197 16.89 12.46 -5.41
N MET A 198 15.56 12.35 -5.24
CA MET A 198 14.56 13.43 -5.20
C MET A 198 14.22 14.09 -6.54
N GLU A 199 14.27 13.31 -7.62
CA GLU A 199 13.95 13.78 -8.98
C GLU A 199 12.80 12.98 -9.59
N TYR A 200 11.72 13.68 -9.96
CA TYR A 200 10.58 13.10 -10.65
C TYR A 200 10.78 13.09 -12.17
N THR A 201 10.37 12.01 -12.81
CA THR A 201 10.29 11.89 -14.27
C THR A 201 8.91 11.38 -14.67
N ALA A 202 8.26 12.07 -15.62
CA ALA A 202 7.06 11.57 -16.26
C ALA A 202 7.45 10.52 -17.32
N VAL A 203 6.94 9.30 -17.19
CA VAL A 203 7.27 8.18 -18.08
C VAL A 203 6.22 8.06 -19.17
N LYS A 204 6.67 8.22 -20.42
CA LYS A 204 5.83 7.91 -21.59
C LYS A 204 5.91 6.42 -21.85
N CYS A 205 4.82 5.71 -21.55
CA CYS A 205 4.72 4.28 -21.86
C CYS A 205 4.85 4.07 -23.37
N ALA A 206 5.66 3.10 -23.79
CA ALA A 206 5.85 2.77 -25.21
C ALA A 206 4.59 2.12 -25.83
N ASN A 207 3.70 1.59 -24.98
CA ASN A 207 2.41 1.04 -25.39
C ASN A 207 1.26 1.62 -24.55
N ARG A 208 0.03 1.22 -24.89
CA ARG A 208 -1.16 1.68 -24.19
C ARG A 208 -1.15 1.15 -22.74
N PRO A 209 -1.15 2.02 -21.73
CA PRO A 209 -1.21 1.58 -20.33
C PRO A 209 -2.58 0.97 -20.01
N PRO A 210 -2.68 0.23 -18.89
CA PRO A 210 -3.94 -0.23 -18.33
C PRO A 210 -4.95 0.90 -18.16
N LEU A 211 -6.24 0.54 -18.06
CA LEU A 211 -7.30 1.52 -17.79
C LEU A 211 -6.98 2.37 -16.54
N PRO A 212 -7.39 3.65 -16.50
CA PRO A 212 -7.27 4.48 -15.31
C PRO A 212 -7.87 3.84 -14.07
N ARG A 213 -7.07 3.72 -13.00
CA ARG A 213 -7.44 2.95 -11.80
C ARG A 213 -6.59 3.29 -10.57
N PHE A 214 -7.14 3.11 -9.38
CA PHE A 214 -6.33 2.68 -8.23
C PHE A 214 -6.31 1.15 -8.17
N HIS A 215 -5.28 0.54 -7.58
CA HIS A 215 -5.04 -0.90 -7.68
C HIS A 215 -4.19 -1.40 -6.51
N ALA A 216 -4.11 -2.73 -6.35
CA ALA A 216 -3.06 -3.34 -5.54
C ALA A 216 -1.81 -3.55 -6.42
N ALA A 217 -0.63 -3.30 -5.85
CA ALA A 217 0.64 -3.44 -6.55
C ALA A 217 1.66 -4.17 -5.68
N ALA A 218 2.55 -4.91 -6.33
CA ALA A 218 3.68 -5.55 -5.68
C ALA A 218 4.91 -5.52 -6.59
N PRO A 219 6.10 -5.25 -6.05
CA PRO A 219 7.34 -5.39 -6.81
C PRO A 219 7.62 -6.86 -7.09
N VAL A 220 8.05 -7.19 -8.30
CA VAL A 220 8.42 -8.56 -8.71
C VAL A 220 9.80 -8.57 -9.39
N LEU A 221 10.43 -9.75 -9.46
CA LEU A 221 11.79 -9.91 -10.00
C LEU A 221 11.94 -9.32 -11.41
N GLY A 222 13.15 -8.85 -11.70
CA GLY A 222 13.51 -8.25 -12.97
C GLY A 222 13.17 -6.76 -13.05
N ASN A 223 13.07 -6.08 -11.89
CA ASN A 223 12.75 -4.66 -11.80
C ASN A 223 11.39 -4.37 -12.48
N ARG A 224 10.36 -5.12 -12.07
CA ARG A 224 9.00 -5.04 -12.60
C ARG A 224 7.99 -4.83 -11.49
N ILE A 225 6.82 -4.33 -11.87
CA ILE A 225 5.70 -4.17 -10.94
C ILE A 225 4.51 -4.96 -11.48
N LEU A 226 3.92 -5.78 -10.62
CA LEU A 226 2.66 -6.44 -10.88
C LEU A 226 1.54 -5.59 -10.28
N ILE A 227 0.53 -5.26 -11.08
CA ILE A 227 -0.70 -4.64 -10.60
C ILE A 227 -1.86 -5.62 -10.78
N SER A 228 -2.78 -5.62 -9.82
CA SER A 228 -3.94 -6.51 -9.80
C SER A 228 -5.22 -5.73 -9.51
N GLY A 229 -6.23 -5.95 -10.35
CA GLY A 229 -7.58 -5.48 -10.18
C GLY A 229 -7.67 -3.97 -9.94
N GLY A 230 -8.39 -3.60 -8.87
CA GLY A 230 -8.64 -2.24 -8.50
C GLY A 230 -10.01 -1.74 -8.97
N ARG A 231 -10.15 -0.42 -9.07
CA ARG A 231 -11.39 0.22 -9.55
C ARG A 231 -11.07 1.31 -10.55
N SER A 232 -11.92 1.41 -11.56
CA SER A 232 -11.91 2.44 -12.58
C SER A 232 -13.27 3.11 -12.70
N ALA A 233 -13.38 4.07 -13.63
CA ALA A 233 -14.65 4.72 -13.95
C ALA A 233 -15.73 3.74 -14.44
N ILE A 234 -15.35 2.58 -15.00
CA ILE A 234 -16.30 1.56 -15.47
C ILE A 234 -16.65 0.52 -14.40
N GLY A 235 -16.04 0.59 -13.21
CA GLY A 235 -16.30 -0.34 -12.11
C GLY A 235 -15.06 -1.09 -11.62
N PRO A 236 -15.26 -2.13 -10.78
CA PRO A 236 -14.19 -2.98 -10.25
C PRO A 236 -13.52 -3.76 -11.39
N LEU A 237 -12.25 -4.09 -11.21
CA LEU A 237 -11.42 -4.74 -12.21
C LEU A 237 -10.87 -6.07 -11.70
N GLN A 238 -10.62 -7.00 -12.62
CA GLN A 238 -10.05 -8.34 -12.37
C GLN A 238 -8.85 -8.66 -13.28
N ASP A 239 -8.37 -7.67 -14.02
CA ASP A 239 -7.22 -7.82 -14.88
C ASP A 239 -5.92 -7.69 -14.09
N VAL A 240 -4.87 -8.33 -14.59
CA VAL A 240 -3.53 -8.31 -14.01
C VAL A 240 -2.57 -7.82 -15.09
N HIS A 241 -1.71 -6.88 -14.73
CA HIS A 241 -0.71 -6.32 -15.64
C HIS A 241 0.65 -6.28 -14.98
N VAL A 242 1.69 -6.41 -15.81
CA VAL A 242 3.08 -6.23 -15.40
C VAL A 242 3.67 -5.05 -16.16
N PHE A 243 4.31 -4.16 -15.44
CA PHE A 243 5.15 -3.10 -16.01
C PHE A 243 6.61 -3.53 -16.00
N ASN A 244 7.31 -3.37 -17.13
CA ASN A 244 8.71 -3.72 -17.29
C ASN A 244 9.63 -2.49 -17.44
N THR A 245 10.91 -2.69 -17.15
CA THR A 245 12.04 -1.77 -17.36
C THR A 245 12.21 -1.18 -18.76
N THR A 246 11.49 -1.69 -19.75
CA THR A 246 11.44 -1.16 -21.12
C THR A 246 10.29 -0.18 -21.33
N ASP A 247 9.71 0.35 -20.26
CA ASP A 247 8.55 1.25 -20.25
C ASP A 247 7.31 0.70 -20.97
N MET A 248 7.11 -0.61 -20.82
CA MET A 248 6.01 -1.35 -21.45
C MET A 248 5.15 -2.10 -20.44
N TRP A 249 3.85 -2.03 -20.65
CA TRP A 249 2.86 -2.85 -19.95
C TRP A 249 2.62 -4.17 -20.67
N SER A 250 2.30 -5.22 -19.93
CA SER A 250 1.89 -6.51 -20.48
C SER A 250 0.77 -7.10 -19.64
N SER A 251 -0.32 -7.48 -20.28
CA SER A 251 -1.40 -8.22 -19.62
C SER A 251 -0.92 -9.62 -19.25
N VAL A 252 -1.27 -10.07 -18.05
CA VAL A 252 -0.95 -11.42 -17.56
C VAL A 252 -2.24 -12.12 -17.18
N THR A 253 -2.37 -13.38 -17.56
CA THR A 253 -3.48 -14.23 -17.11
C THR A 253 -3.05 -14.98 -15.87
N CYS A 254 -3.73 -14.74 -14.75
CA CYS A 254 -3.59 -15.52 -13.53
C CYS A 254 -4.99 -16.02 -13.13
N PRO A 255 -5.31 -17.33 -13.27
CA PRO A 255 -6.67 -17.82 -13.04
C PRO A 255 -7.23 -17.46 -11.65
N LEU A 256 -6.40 -17.42 -10.62
CA LEU A 256 -6.81 -17.06 -9.26
C LEU A 256 -7.10 -15.57 -9.13
N LEU A 257 -6.17 -14.69 -9.54
CA LEU A 257 -6.35 -13.23 -9.44
C LEU A 257 -7.42 -12.70 -10.40
N CYS A 258 -7.58 -13.34 -11.55
CA CYS A 258 -8.56 -12.97 -12.57
C CYS A 258 -9.93 -13.61 -12.36
N SER A 259 -10.12 -14.40 -11.29
CA SER A 259 -11.37 -15.13 -11.04
C SER A 259 -12.56 -14.22 -10.75
N LYS A 260 -12.30 -13.05 -10.15
CA LYS A 260 -13.34 -12.10 -9.72
C LYS A 260 -12.81 -10.66 -9.67
N PRO A 261 -13.68 -9.65 -9.85
CA PRO A 261 -13.31 -8.25 -9.64
C PRO A 261 -12.94 -8.00 -8.19
N CYS A 262 -11.84 -7.29 -7.95
CA CYS A 262 -11.39 -7.03 -6.59
C CYS A 262 -10.72 -5.66 -6.45
N ALA A 263 -11.22 -4.85 -5.53
CA ALA A 263 -10.64 -3.56 -5.14
C ALA A 263 -10.41 -3.48 -3.63
N GLY A 264 -9.42 -2.69 -3.21
CA GLY A 264 -9.08 -2.51 -1.80
C GLY A 264 -8.51 -3.77 -1.12
N HIS A 265 -8.04 -4.73 -1.89
CA HIS A 265 -7.26 -5.87 -1.41
C HIS A 265 -5.80 -5.45 -1.20
N SER A 266 -5.10 -6.19 -0.33
CA SER A 266 -3.65 -6.07 -0.22
C SER A 266 -2.97 -7.16 -1.04
N MET A 267 -1.80 -6.85 -1.58
CA MET A 267 -0.97 -7.80 -2.33
C MET A 267 0.49 -7.63 -1.90
N ILE A 268 1.13 -8.72 -1.50
CA ILE A 268 2.55 -8.74 -1.15
C ILE A 268 3.27 -9.82 -1.96
N ASN A 269 4.52 -9.57 -2.33
CA ASN A 269 5.37 -10.57 -2.97
C ASN A 269 6.05 -11.42 -1.88
N LEU A 270 5.86 -12.75 -1.94
CA LEU A 270 6.47 -13.68 -0.97
C LEU A 270 7.81 -14.21 -1.46
N GLN A 271 7.87 -14.60 -2.73
CA GLN A 271 9.05 -15.21 -3.30
C GLN A 271 9.05 -15.00 -4.80
N THR A 272 10.23 -14.79 -5.36
CA THR A 272 10.40 -14.80 -6.81
C THR A 272 11.61 -15.62 -7.19
N GLU A 273 11.40 -16.68 -7.96
CA GLU A 273 12.44 -17.59 -8.42
C GLU A 273 12.62 -17.45 -9.94
N GLN A 274 13.87 -17.53 -10.38
CA GLN A 274 14.18 -17.70 -11.80
C GLN A 274 14.17 -19.19 -12.11
N GLY A 275 13.15 -19.66 -12.81
CA GLY A 275 13.03 -21.05 -13.22
C GLY A 275 14.09 -21.43 -14.27
N GLU A 276 14.29 -22.74 -14.44
CA GLU A 276 15.33 -23.35 -15.29
C GLU A 276 15.32 -22.85 -16.75
N ASN A 277 14.16 -22.39 -17.27
CA ASN A 277 14.01 -21.85 -18.62
C ASN A 277 13.99 -20.31 -18.71
N ARG A 278 14.58 -19.59 -17.73
CA ARG A 278 14.45 -18.11 -17.58
C ARG A 278 13.01 -17.62 -17.35
N ASN A 279 12.06 -18.53 -17.12
CA ASN A 279 10.71 -18.18 -16.72
C ASN A 279 10.74 -17.71 -15.26
N ILE A 280 10.31 -16.47 -15.03
CA ILE A 280 10.26 -15.90 -13.70
C ILE A 280 8.96 -16.35 -13.03
N LYS A 281 9.07 -17.12 -11.95
CA LYS A 281 7.95 -17.51 -11.12
C LYS A 281 7.85 -16.53 -9.96
N CYS A 282 6.74 -15.82 -9.87
CA CYS A 282 6.44 -14.93 -8.76
C CYS A 282 5.26 -15.50 -7.97
N THR A 283 5.44 -15.61 -6.66
CA THR A 283 4.39 -15.99 -5.72
C THR A 283 3.96 -14.74 -4.98
N VAL A 284 2.72 -14.34 -5.18
CA VAL A 284 2.09 -13.24 -4.44
C VAL A 284 1.06 -13.78 -3.47
N LEU A 285 0.98 -13.15 -2.30
CA LEU A 285 -0.12 -13.33 -1.38
C LEU A 285 -1.09 -12.17 -1.56
N VAL A 286 -2.37 -12.52 -1.76
CA VAL A 286 -3.47 -11.56 -1.83
C VAL A 286 -4.44 -11.88 -0.71
N PHE A 287 -4.98 -10.83 -0.09
CA PHE A 287 -5.99 -11.00 0.94
C PHE A 287 -7.10 -9.96 0.79
N GLY A 288 -8.34 -10.42 0.92
CA GLY A 288 -9.52 -9.57 1.08
C GLY A 288 -9.91 -8.74 -0.15
N GLY A 289 -10.50 -7.57 0.10
CA GLY A 289 -11.06 -6.67 -0.91
C GLY A 289 -12.57 -6.85 -1.12
N SER A 290 -13.08 -6.25 -2.19
CA SER A 290 -14.50 -6.25 -2.54
C SER A 290 -14.73 -6.15 -4.05
N ASP A 291 -15.86 -6.69 -4.51
CA ASP A 291 -16.40 -6.46 -5.86
C ASP A 291 -16.96 -5.05 -6.06
N CYS A 292 -16.96 -4.18 -5.04
CA CYS A 292 -17.60 -2.87 -5.07
C CYS A 292 -19.12 -2.90 -5.36
N SER A 293 -19.77 -4.06 -5.28
CA SER A 293 -21.22 -4.28 -5.44
C SER A 293 -21.87 -4.94 -4.23
N GLY A 294 -21.17 -4.94 -3.08
CA GLY A 294 -21.68 -5.40 -1.79
C GLY A 294 -21.05 -6.70 -1.29
N SER A 295 -20.26 -7.40 -2.11
CA SER A 295 -19.52 -8.59 -1.68
C SER A 295 -18.14 -8.20 -1.18
N PHE A 296 -17.76 -8.73 -0.02
CA PHE A 296 -16.45 -8.56 0.58
C PHE A 296 -15.78 -9.92 0.73
N TYR A 297 -14.46 -9.90 0.69
CA TYR A 297 -13.62 -11.08 0.61
C TYR A 297 -12.76 -11.25 1.87
N ASN A 298 -12.45 -12.50 2.20
CA ASN A 298 -11.51 -12.91 3.25
C ASN A 298 -10.69 -14.14 2.83
N ASP A 299 -10.69 -14.43 1.52
CA ASP A 299 -9.77 -15.35 0.88
C ASP A 299 -8.44 -14.66 0.55
#